data_AF-D3SN21-F1
#
_entry.id   AF-D3SN21-F1
#
_cell.length_a   1.000
_cell.length_b   1.000
_cell.length_c   1.000
_cell.angle_alpha   90.00
_cell.angle_beta   90.00
_cell.angle_gamma   90.00
#
_symmetry.space_group_name_H-M   'P 1'
#
loop_
_entity.id
_entity.type
_entity.pdbx_description
1 polymer ?
#
loop_
_entity_poly.entity_id
_entity_poly.type
_entity_poly.pdbx_seq_one_letter_code
_entity_poly.pdbx_strand_id
1 'polypeptide(L)'
;MDRILSIEDRVLILVEEFCNHLEVEPFESALQDYRFRLRSKLVELLTQAKDPQMINAGLDNALEGIQRYFEERINRADLSKEKELSRLIKVLTVTHQILSELMYDEKIRDKGTLSKVVGTLGQMLENLRLEYQRRFGGILRKLKRLFF
;
A
#
# COMPACT_ATOMS: atom_id res chain seq x y z
N MET A 1 -10.68 -15.65 -23.59
CA MET A 1 -11.70 -15.59 -22.52
C MET A 1 -11.36 -14.39 -21.67
N ASP A 2 -12.09 -13.30 -21.85
CA ASP A 2 -11.96 -12.12 -20.98
C ASP A 2 -12.40 -12.56 -19.58
N ARG A 3 -11.45 -12.70 -18.65
CA ARG A 3 -11.78 -12.97 -17.25
C ARG A 3 -12.52 -11.73 -16.74
N ILE A 4 -13.77 -11.90 -16.35
CA ILE A 4 -14.50 -10.88 -15.59
C ILE A 4 -13.79 -10.81 -14.24
N LEU A 5 -12.84 -9.89 -14.10
CA LEU A 5 -12.13 -9.64 -12.84
C LEU A 5 -13.12 -9.15 -11.80
N SER A 6 -13.12 -9.80 -10.64
CA SER A 6 -13.87 -9.35 -9.47
C SER A 6 -13.33 -7.99 -8.99
N ILE A 7 -14.08 -7.30 -8.14
CA ILE A 7 -13.63 -5.99 -7.65
C ILE A 7 -12.44 -6.14 -6.71
N GLU A 8 -12.38 -7.20 -5.91
CA GLU A 8 -11.21 -7.50 -5.09
C GLU A 8 -9.95 -7.72 -5.95
N ASP A 9 -10.05 -8.42 -7.09
CA ASP A 9 -8.93 -8.58 -8.01
C ASP A 9 -8.47 -7.23 -8.58
N ARG A 10 -9.41 -6.32 -8.87
CA ARG A 10 -9.09 -4.98 -9.38
C ARG A 10 -8.41 -4.09 -8.34
N VAL A 11 -8.75 -4.25 -7.05
CA VAL A 11 -8.04 -3.57 -5.96
C VAL A 11 -6.59 -4.05 -5.93
N LEU A 12 -6.37 -5.35 -5.99
CA LEU A 12 -5.04 -5.92 -5.96
C LEU A 12 -4.21 -5.48 -7.18
N ILE A 13 -4.75 -5.65 -8.40
CA ILE A 13 -4.09 -5.26 -9.65
C ILE A 13 -3.62 -3.80 -9.60
N LEU A 14 -4.44 -2.89 -9.07
CA LEU A 14 -4.08 -1.49 -8.94
C LEU A 14 -2.84 -1.29 -8.06
N VAL A 15 -2.76 -2.01 -6.93
CA VAL A 15 -1.60 -1.99 -6.03
C VAL A 15 -0.36 -2.57 -6.71
N GLU A 16 -0.52 -3.70 -7.39
CA GLU A 16 0.57 -4.37 -8.10
C GLU A 16 1.12 -3.51 -9.24
N GLU A 17 0.24 -3.00 -10.10
CA GLU A 17 0.60 -2.14 -11.24
C GLU A 17 1.41 -0.93 -10.79
N PHE A 18 0.96 -0.25 -9.73
CA PHE A 18 1.65 0.95 -9.26
C PHE A 18 3.00 0.62 -8.61
N CYS A 19 3.06 -0.42 -7.78
CA CYS A 19 4.29 -0.81 -7.08
C CYS A 19 5.34 -1.48 -7.99
N ASN A 20 4.91 -1.99 -9.15
CA ASN A 20 5.81 -2.51 -10.18
C ASN A 20 6.40 -1.39 -11.06
N HIS A 21 5.83 -0.18 -11.04
CA HIS A 21 6.26 0.96 -11.85
C HIS A 21 6.58 2.20 -10.97
N LEU A 22 7.32 1.98 -9.87
CA LEU A 22 7.68 3.07 -8.95
C LEU A 22 8.55 4.15 -9.62
N GLU A 23 9.20 3.85 -10.74
CA GLU A 23 10.02 4.76 -11.51
C GLU A 23 9.23 5.82 -12.28
N VAL A 24 7.89 5.69 -12.38
CA VAL A 24 7.02 6.64 -13.09
C VAL A 24 7.28 8.09 -12.67
N GLU A 25 7.25 9.00 -13.64
CA GLU A 25 7.39 10.44 -13.43
C GLU A 25 6.22 11.22 -14.07
N PRO A 26 5.66 12.24 -13.39
CA PRO A 26 6.02 12.71 -12.06
C PRO A 26 5.47 11.80 -10.94
N PHE A 27 6.35 11.25 -10.11
CA PHE A 27 5.96 10.25 -9.11
C PHE A 27 4.90 10.74 -8.12
N GLU A 28 5.01 11.97 -7.63
CA GLU A 28 4.04 12.51 -6.64
C GLU A 28 2.64 12.63 -7.23
N SER A 29 2.52 13.02 -8.51
CA SER A 29 1.23 13.07 -9.20
C SER A 29 0.65 11.67 -9.36
N ALA A 30 1.48 10.70 -9.77
CA ALA A 30 1.06 9.32 -9.92
C ALA A 30 0.64 8.68 -8.57
N LEU A 31 1.31 9.06 -7.48
CA LEU A 31 0.96 8.63 -6.12
C LEU A 31 -0.40 9.19 -5.66
N GLN A 32 -0.74 10.43 -6.03
CA GLN A 32 -2.07 10.97 -5.73
C GLN A 32 -3.17 10.28 -6.55
N ASP A 33 -2.91 9.98 -7.82
CA ASP A 33 -3.84 9.19 -8.65
C ASP A 33 -4.04 7.79 -8.07
N TYR A 34 -2.95 7.11 -7.70
CA TYR A 34 -2.99 5.83 -6.98
C TYR A 34 -3.86 5.91 -5.73
N ARG A 35 -3.63 6.93 -4.87
CA ARG A 35 -4.41 7.16 -3.65
C ARG A 35 -5.90 7.27 -3.95
N PHE A 36 -6.26 8.08 -4.93
CA PHE A 36 -7.64 8.31 -5.32
C PHE A 36 -8.30 7.03 -5.85
N ARG A 37 -7.63 6.35 -6.79
CA ARG A 37 -8.17 5.14 -7.42
C ARG A 37 -8.32 3.99 -6.42
N LEU A 38 -7.33 3.76 -5.55
CA LEU A 38 -7.40 2.72 -4.52
C LEU A 38 -8.56 2.98 -3.56
N ARG A 39 -8.69 4.22 -3.05
CA ARG A 39 -9.80 4.60 -2.18
C ARG A 39 -11.15 4.38 -2.87
N SER A 40 -11.29 4.84 -4.12
CA SER A 40 -12.53 4.68 -4.88
C SER A 40 -12.91 3.21 -5.05
N LYS A 41 -11.92 2.34 -5.34
CA LYS A 41 -12.18 0.91 -5.54
C LYS A 41 -12.55 0.19 -4.25
N LEU A 42 -11.94 0.54 -3.13
CA LEU A 42 -12.32 0.01 -1.83
C LEU A 42 -13.75 0.45 -1.43
N VAL A 43 -14.13 1.71 -1.68
CA VAL A 43 -15.49 2.19 -1.45
C VAL A 43 -16.51 1.50 -2.37
N GLU A 44 -16.15 1.27 -3.63
CA GLU A 44 -16.97 0.52 -4.58
C GLU A 44 -17.22 -0.91 -4.08
N LEU A 45 -16.17 -1.59 -3.59
CA LEU A 45 -16.27 -2.92 -2.99
C LEU A 45 -17.27 -2.93 -1.81
N LEU A 46 -17.24 -1.90 -0.96
CA LEU A 46 -18.16 -1.76 0.17
C LEU A 46 -19.61 -1.42 -0.22
N THR A 47 -19.86 -0.99 -1.46
CA THR A 47 -21.19 -0.55 -1.91
C THR A 47 -21.83 -1.47 -2.93
N GLN A 48 -21.08 -2.41 -3.52
CA GLN A 48 -21.56 -3.23 -4.63
C GLN A 48 -22.53 -4.35 -4.19
N ALA A 49 -22.34 -4.94 -3.01
CA ALA A 49 -23.17 -6.02 -2.51
C ALA A 49 -24.25 -5.52 -1.53
N LYS A 50 -25.44 -6.10 -1.62
CA LYS A 50 -26.53 -5.86 -0.64
C LYS A 50 -26.39 -6.73 0.61
N ASP A 51 -25.65 -7.83 0.51
CA ASP A 51 -25.38 -8.76 1.59
C ASP A 51 -24.08 -8.36 2.32
N PRO A 52 -24.16 -7.97 3.61
CA PRO A 52 -22.99 -7.65 4.43
C PRO A 52 -21.93 -8.77 4.49
N GLN A 53 -22.32 -10.04 4.39
CA GLN A 53 -21.37 -11.16 4.45
C GLN A 53 -20.50 -11.22 3.20
N MET A 54 -21.10 -10.99 2.02
CA MET A 54 -20.35 -10.93 0.75
C MET A 54 -19.41 -9.72 0.72
N ILE A 55 -19.81 -8.58 1.28
CA ILE A 55 -18.94 -7.40 1.42
C ILE A 55 -17.71 -7.74 2.26
N ASN A 56 -17.91 -8.33 3.44
CA ASN A 56 -16.80 -8.67 4.34
C ASN A 56 -15.84 -9.68 3.68
N ALA A 57 -16.35 -10.72 3.03
CA ALA A 57 -15.51 -11.71 2.36
C ALA A 57 -14.69 -11.10 1.20
N GLY A 58 -15.30 -10.25 0.37
CA GLY A 58 -14.59 -9.55 -0.70
C GLY A 58 -13.54 -8.59 -0.18
N LEU A 59 -13.87 -7.87 0.90
CA LEU A 59 -12.94 -6.94 1.55
C LEU A 59 -11.75 -7.71 2.14
N ASP A 60 -12.01 -8.77 2.89
CA ASP A 60 -10.97 -9.59 3.51
C ASP A 60 -10.01 -10.16 2.48
N ASN A 61 -10.52 -10.70 1.37
CA ASN A 61 -9.69 -11.17 0.26
C ASN A 61 -8.81 -10.05 -0.33
N ALA A 62 -9.37 -8.86 -0.54
CA ALA A 62 -8.62 -7.72 -1.05
C ALA A 62 -7.52 -7.28 -0.06
N LEU A 63 -7.84 -7.22 1.24
CA LEU A 63 -6.91 -6.81 2.29
C LEU A 63 -5.76 -7.79 2.46
N GLU A 64 -6.05 -9.09 2.49
CA GLU A 64 -5.02 -10.14 2.55
C GLU A 64 -4.15 -10.14 1.29
N GLY A 65 -4.76 -9.91 0.11
CA GLY A 65 -4.04 -9.73 -1.15
C GLY A 65 -3.04 -8.58 -1.08
N ILE A 66 -3.47 -7.41 -0.61
CA ILE A 66 -2.61 -6.23 -0.41
C ILE A 66 -1.47 -6.56 0.54
N GLN A 67 -1.76 -7.17 1.69
CA GLN A 67 -0.76 -7.54 2.69
C GLN A 67 0.31 -8.45 2.06
N ARG A 68 -0.11 -9.56 1.45
CA ARG A 68 0.78 -10.53 0.82
C ARG A 68 1.63 -9.89 -0.28
N TYR A 69 1.02 -9.02 -1.10
CA TYR A 69 1.77 -8.33 -2.15
C TYR A 69 2.87 -7.44 -1.57
N PHE A 70 2.59 -6.64 -0.54
CA PHE A 70 3.62 -5.81 0.09
C PHE A 70 4.72 -6.64 0.75
N GLU A 71 4.39 -7.75 1.40
CA GLU A 71 5.38 -8.72 1.91
C GLU A 71 6.33 -9.18 0.81
N GLU A 72 5.78 -9.67 -0.31
CA GLU A 72 6.57 -10.13 -1.45
C GLU A 72 7.39 -9.00 -2.09
N ARG A 73 6.78 -7.83 -2.28
CA ARG A 73 7.42 -6.68 -2.93
C ARG A 73 8.58 -6.15 -2.09
N ILE A 74 8.45 -6.13 -0.77
CA ILE A 74 9.52 -5.73 0.16
C ILE A 74 10.65 -6.75 0.12
N ASN A 75 10.33 -8.05 0.17
CA ASN A 75 11.34 -9.11 0.12
C ASN A 75 12.15 -9.12 -1.18
N ARG A 76 11.56 -8.66 -2.29
CA ARG A 76 12.23 -8.53 -3.60
C ARG A 76 12.86 -7.16 -3.85
N ALA A 77 12.59 -6.15 -3.01
CA ALA A 77 13.06 -4.79 -3.23
C ALA A 77 14.58 -4.66 -3.07
N ASP A 78 15.20 -3.87 -3.94
CA ASP A 78 16.60 -3.48 -3.75
C ASP A 78 16.69 -2.33 -2.74
N LEU A 79 16.82 -2.67 -1.46
CA LEU A 79 16.92 -1.71 -0.35
C LEU A 79 18.20 -0.85 -0.40
N SER A 80 19.13 -1.10 -1.33
CA SER A 80 20.32 -0.26 -1.55
C SER A 80 20.02 0.99 -2.39
N LYS A 81 18.91 1.00 -3.15
CA LYS A 81 18.50 2.13 -3.98
C LYS A 81 17.65 3.12 -3.19
N GLU A 82 18.24 4.26 -2.81
CA GLU A 82 17.58 5.31 -2.01
C GLU A 82 16.22 5.73 -2.59
N LYS A 83 16.17 5.96 -3.91
CA LYS A 83 14.96 6.40 -4.62
C LYS A 83 13.87 5.32 -4.60
N GLU A 84 14.24 4.05 -4.84
CA GLU A 84 13.29 2.93 -4.82
C GLU A 84 12.72 2.73 -3.41
N LEU A 85 13.59 2.67 -2.39
CA LEU A 85 13.17 2.50 -1.00
C LEU A 85 12.30 3.66 -0.52
N SER A 86 12.68 4.90 -0.82
CA SER A 86 11.88 6.09 -0.47
C SER A 86 10.49 6.05 -1.11
N ARG A 87 10.40 5.64 -2.38
CA ARG A 87 9.13 5.54 -3.10
C ARG A 87 8.26 4.41 -2.56
N LEU A 88 8.83 3.23 -2.30
CA LEU A 88 8.13 2.11 -1.69
C LEU A 88 7.55 2.49 -0.32
N ILE A 89 8.31 3.19 0.51
CA ILE A 89 7.85 3.73 1.80
C ILE A 89 6.65 4.66 1.60
N LYS A 90 6.68 5.54 0.60
CA LYS A 90 5.57 6.47 0.30
C LYS A 90 4.31 5.71 -0.13
N VAL A 91 4.43 4.73 -1.02
CA VAL A 91 3.27 3.94 -1.48
C VAL A 91 2.67 3.14 -0.32
N LEU A 92 3.50 2.47 0.48
CA LEU A 92 3.05 1.74 1.64
C LEU A 92 2.40 2.66 2.68
N THR A 93 2.94 3.87 2.88
CA THR A 93 2.34 4.88 3.77
C THR A 93 0.94 5.27 3.30
N VAL A 94 0.77 5.58 2.01
CA VAL A 94 -0.53 5.95 1.44
C VAL A 94 -1.53 4.81 1.56
N THR A 95 -1.10 3.59 1.27
CA THR A 95 -1.95 2.38 1.39
C THR A 95 -2.38 2.18 2.84
N HIS A 96 -1.44 2.20 3.78
CA HIS A 96 -1.71 2.09 5.21
C HIS A 96 -2.68 3.17 5.70
N GLN A 97 -2.52 4.42 5.24
CA GLN A 97 -3.43 5.52 5.58
C GLN A 97 -4.85 5.25 5.08
N ILE A 98 -5.03 4.84 3.83
CA ILE A 98 -6.36 4.52 3.27
C ILE A 98 -7.03 3.40 4.08
N LEU A 99 -6.31 2.32 4.39
CA LEU A 99 -6.85 1.21 5.16
C LEU A 99 -7.15 1.61 6.62
N SER A 100 -6.33 2.49 7.21
CA SER A 100 -6.59 3.06 8.54
C SER A 100 -7.84 3.94 8.54
N GLU A 101 -8.08 4.72 7.48
CA GLU A 101 -9.30 5.51 7.33
C GLU A 101 -10.55 4.62 7.24
N LEU A 102 -10.47 3.46 6.57
CA LEU A 102 -11.56 2.49 6.50
C LEU A 102 -11.94 1.90 7.87
N MET A 103 -11.03 1.86 8.84
CA MET A 103 -11.35 1.40 10.21
C MET A 103 -12.43 2.26 10.87
N TYR A 104 -12.68 3.48 10.39
CA TYR A 104 -13.72 4.37 10.88
C TYR A 104 -15.02 4.30 10.07
N ASP A 105 -15.09 3.51 9.00
CA ASP A 105 -16.32 3.33 8.22
C ASP A 105 -17.32 2.43 8.98
N GLU A 106 -18.57 2.87 9.05
CA GLU A 106 -19.66 2.18 9.73
C GLU A 106 -20.21 1.00 8.91
N LYS A 107 -19.96 0.96 7.59
CA LYS A 107 -20.39 -0.14 6.72
C LYS A 107 -19.61 -1.42 7.00
N ILE A 108 -18.40 -1.30 7.54
CA ILE A 108 -17.54 -2.43 7.90
C ILE A 108 -17.91 -2.91 9.29
N ARG A 109 -18.71 -3.99 9.35
CA ARG A 109 -19.17 -4.56 10.62
C ARG A 109 -18.10 -5.39 11.31
N ASP A 110 -17.33 -6.16 10.54
CA ASP A 110 -16.20 -6.94 11.03
C ASP A 110 -14.91 -6.25 10.64
N LYS A 111 -14.16 -5.79 11.64
CA LYS A 111 -12.88 -5.08 11.47
C LYS A 111 -11.68 -5.97 11.80
N GLY A 112 -11.88 -7.27 12.04
CA GLY A 112 -10.83 -8.19 12.46
C GLY A 112 -9.69 -8.26 11.46
N THR A 113 -9.99 -8.62 10.20
CA THR A 113 -9.02 -8.72 9.11
C THR A 113 -8.39 -7.36 8.80
N LEU A 114 -9.20 -6.29 8.71
CA LEU A 114 -8.73 -4.94 8.46
C LEU A 114 -7.73 -4.46 9.54
N SER A 115 -8.04 -4.66 10.82
CA SER A 115 -7.16 -4.31 11.94
C SER A 115 -5.83 -5.05 11.87
N LYS A 116 -5.88 -6.37 11.60
CA LYS A 116 -4.69 -7.21 11.45
C LYS A 116 -3.81 -6.72 10.29
N VAL A 117 -4.41 -6.47 9.13
CA VAL A 117 -3.69 -6.02 7.92
C VAL A 117 -3.08 -4.63 8.14
N VAL A 118 -3.84 -3.68 8.70
CA VAL A 118 -3.35 -2.34 9.04
C VAL A 118 -2.14 -2.43 9.99
N GLY A 119 -2.25 -3.20 11.07
CA GLY A 119 -1.14 -3.39 12.02
C GLY A 119 0.11 -3.98 11.36
N THR A 120 -0.08 -4.95 10.46
CA THR A 120 1.00 -5.61 9.74
C THR A 120 1.71 -4.67 8.76
N LEU A 121 0.95 -3.90 7.97
CA LEU A 121 1.52 -2.87 7.08
C LEU A 121 2.21 -1.76 7.87
N GLY A 122 1.70 -1.40 9.05
CA GLY A 122 2.32 -0.43 9.96
C GLY A 122 3.70 -0.91 10.43
N GLN A 123 3.83 -2.18 10.82
CA GLN A 123 5.11 -2.78 11.20
C GLN A 123 6.11 -2.81 10.04
N MET A 124 5.65 -3.18 8.83
CA MET A 124 6.49 -3.15 7.62
C MET A 124 7.00 -1.76 7.32
N LEU A 125 6.12 -0.75 7.43
CA LEU A 125 6.46 0.64 7.20
C LEU A 125 7.55 1.12 8.17
N GLU A 126 7.41 0.79 9.45
CA GLU A 126 8.41 1.16 10.46
C GLU A 126 9.76 0.48 10.19
N ASN A 127 9.75 -0.81 9.86
CA ASN A 127 10.96 -1.55 9.50
C ASN A 127 11.68 -0.91 8.29
N LEU A 128 10.94 -0.53 7.24
CA LEU A 128 11.51 0.13 6.07
C LEU A 128 12.05 1.53 6.40
N ARG A 129 11.39 2.28 7.29
CA ARG A 129 11.87 3.61 7.72
C ARG A 129 13.16 3.51 8.51
N LEU A 130 13.25 2.58 9.45
CA LEU A 130 14.48 2.29 10.19
C LEU A 130 15.60 1.88 9.23
N GLU A 131 15.29 1.05 8.23
CA GLU A 131 16.26 0.64 7.22
C GLU A 131 16.75 1.83 6.37
N TYR A 132 15.83 2.70 5.96
CA TYR A 132 16.16 3.93 5.24
C TYR A 132 17.08 4.83 6.07
N GLN A 133 16.74 5.07 7.34
CA GLN A 133 17.56 5.87 8.25
C GLN A 133 18.94 5.24 8.48
N ARG A 134 19.00 3.93 8.68
CA ARG A 134 20.26 3.19 8.86
C ARG A 134 21.20 3.32 7.66
N ARG A 135 20.65 3.20 6.44
CA ARG A 135 21.44 3.23 5.20
C ARG A 135 21.78 4.63 4.71
N PHE A 136 20.83 5.55 4.79
CA PHE A 136 20.89 6.87 4.14
C PHE A 136 20.94 8.04 5.13
N GLY A 137 20.64 7.81 6.41
CA GLY A 137 20.56 8.85 7.45
C GLY A 137 21.89 9.22 8.12
N GLY A 138 23.00 8.53 7.81
CA GLY A 138 24.30 8.79 8.43
C GLY A 138 24.80 10.23 8.23
N ILE A 139 25.17 10.89 9.33
CA ILE A 139 25.76 12.25 9.43
C ILE A 139 26.90 12.48 8.41
N LEU A 140 27.64 11.43 8.06
CA LEU A 140 28.71 11.44 7.05
C LEU A 140 28.24 11.84 5.63
N ARG A 141 27.00 11.53 5.22
CA ARG A 141 26.45 12.01 3.93
C ARG A 141 26.02 13.48 3.99
N LYS A 142 25.51 13.94 5.14
CA LYS A 142 25.19 15.36 5.36
C LYS A 142 26.45 16.23 5.31
N LEU A 143 27.56 15.76 5.90
CA LEU A 143 28.85 16.45 5.80
C LEU A 143 29.41 16.42 4.37
N LYS A 144 29.35 15.28 3.66
CA LYS A 144 29.81 15.22 2.26
C LYS A 144 29.08 16.19 1.32
N ARG A 145 27.80 16.51 1.54
CA ARG A 145 27.05 17.52 0.75
C ARG A 145 27.38 18.99 1.10
N LEU A 146 28.12 19.24 2.18
CA LEU A 146 28.56 20.59 2.55
C LEU A 146 29.98 20.89 2.05
N PHE A 147 30.74 19.85 1.65
CA PHE A 147 32.11 19.97 1.15
C PHE A 147 32.26 19.54 -0.33
N PHE A 148 31.17 19.12 -0.98
CA PHE A 148 31.06 18.87 -2.42
C PHE A 148 29.73 19.40 -2.95
#